data_AF-A0A9E0NEW9-F1
#
_entry.id   AF-A0A9E0NEW9-F1
#
_cell.length_a   1.000
_cell.length_b   1.000
_cell.length_c   1.000
_cell.angle_alpha   90.00
_cell.angle_beta   90.00
_cell.angle_gamma   90.00
#
_symmetry.space_group_name_H-M   'P 1'
#
loop_
_entity.id
_entity.type
_entity.pdbx_description
1 polymer ?
#
loop_
_entity_poly.entity_id
_entity_poly.type
_entity_poly.pdbx_seq_one_letter_code
_entity_poly.pdbx_strand_id
1 'polypeptide(L)'
;MSDQSQISATVSAATKDRLDRFTERHGLKKNFVVEQALLYFMEARRDLPDEALIPARMVLDDKAFDRVVALLETPAAPTGALRELLRGKER
;
A
#
# COMPACT_ATOMS: atom_id res chain seq x y z
N MET A 1 37.86 -1.25 8.51
CA MET A 1 37.44 -1.69 7.17
C MET A 1 35.94 -1.92 7.26
N SER A 2 35.14 -1.06 6.66
CA SER A 2 33.69 -1.24 6.61
C SER A 2 33.40 -2.34 5.59
N ASP A 3 33.02 -3.52 6.04
CA ASP A 3 32.63 -4.67 5.21
C ASP A 3 31.41 -4.29 4.36
N GLN A 4 31.66 -3.92 3.10
CA GLN A 4 30.60 -3.72 2.12
C GLN A 4 30.44 -5.00 1.31
N SER A 5 29.24 -5.57 1.34
CA SER A 5 28.87 -6.72 0.51
C SER A 5 28.12 -6.25 -0.74
N GLN A 6 28.50 -6.77 -1.91
CA GLN A 6 27.83 -6.45 -3.16
C GLN A 6 26.72 -7.46 -3.46
N ILE A 7 25.56 -6.95 -3.88
CA ILE A 7 24.44 -7.75 -4.37
C ILE A 7 24.09 -7.34 -5.80
N SER A 8 23.62 -8.29 -6.61
CA SER A 8 23.18 -8.06 -7.99
C SER A 8 21.77 -8.59 -8.19
N ALA A 9 20.90 -7.78 -8.79
CA ALA A 9 19.53 -8.16 -9.13
C ALA A 9 19.09 -7.49 -10.44
N THR A 10 18.20 -8.15 -11.18
CA THR A 10 17.56 -7.57 -12.37
C THR A 10 16.25 -6.91 -11.97
N VAL A 11 16.01 -5.70 -12.47
CA VAL A 11 14.75 -4.97 -12.27
C VAL A 11 14.20 -4.51 -13.63
N SER A 12 12.90 -4.20 -13.68
CA SER A 12 12.32 -3.64 -14.89
C SER A 12 12.93 -2.27 -15.23
N ALA A 13 12.97 -1.93 -16.52
CA ALA A 13 13.44 -0.61 -16.97
C ALA A 13 12.63 0.54 -16.33
N ALA A 14 11.31 0.36 -16.18
CA ALA A 14 10.43 1.33 -15.55
C ALA A 14 10.77 1.54 -14.06
N THR A 15 11.10 0.48 -13.32
CA THR A 15 11.52 0.57 -11.92
C THR A 15 12.83 1.32 -11.79
N LYS A 16 13.80 1.02 -12.68
CA LYS A 16 15.10 1.68 -12.71
C LYS A 16 14.97 3.18 -13.00
N ASP A 17 14.15 3.57 -13.97
CA ASP A 17 13.85 4.98 -14.26
C ASP A 17 13.21 5.71 -13.07
N ARG A 18 12.27 5.05 -12.38
CA ARG A 18 11.63 5.62 -11.18
C ARG A 18 12.63 5.81 -10.03
N LEU A 19 13.55 4.87 -9.82
CA LEU A 19 14.62 4.99 -8.83
C LEU A 19 15.57 6.14 -9.17
N ASP A 20 15.99 6.25 -10.43
CA ASP A 20 16.88 7.30 -10.91
C ASP A 20 16.28 8.69 -10.62
N ARG A 21 15.04 8.93 -11.08
CA ARG A 21 14.32 10.20 -10.83
C ARG A 21 14.09 10.50 -9.36
N PHE A 22 13.87 9.48 -8.52
CA PHE A 22 13.73 9.66 -7.09
C PHE A 22 15.05 10.14 -6.47
N THR A 23 16.15 9.46 -6.77
CA THR A 23 17.47 9.82 -6.23
C THR A 23 17.93 11.21 -6.66
N GLU A 24 17.71 11.58 -7.93
CA GLU A 24 18.06 12.90 -8.46
C GLU A 24 17.28 14.03 -7.77
N ARG A 25 15.96 13.88 -7.63
CA ARG A 25 15.12 14.91 -7.00
C ARG A 25 15.43 15.13 -5.52
N HIS A 26 15.86 14.08 -4.83
CA HIS A 26 16.09 14.11 -3.38
C HIS A 26 17.57 14.21 -3.01
N GLY A 27 18.49 14.25 -3.98
CA GLY A 27 19.95 14.32 -3.73
C GLY A 27 20.50 13.08 -3.01
N LEU A 28 19.86 11.92 -3.19
CA LEU A 28 20.21 10.68 -2.50
C LEU A 28 21.08 9.77 -3.37
N LYS A 29 21.92 8.95 -2.73
CA LYS A 29 22.66 7.91 -3.46
C LYS A 29 21.77 6.69 -3.70
N LYS A 30 21.92 6.04 -4.87
CA LYS A 30 21.16 4.83 -5.23
C LYS A 30 21.41 3.68 -4.27
N ASN A 31 22.66 3.47 -3.85
CA ASN A 31 22.99 2.41 -2.88
C ASN A 31 22.29 2.62 -1.54
N PHE A 32 22.25 3.86 -1.04
CA PHE A 32 21.52 4.22 0.18
C PHE A 32 20.03 3.90 0.06
N VAL A 33 19.38 4.29 -1.05
CA VAL A 33 17.96 3.99 -1.25
C VAL A 33 17.69 2.49 -1.34
N VAL A 34 18.55 1.73 -2.03
CA VAL A 34 18.42 0.27 -2.14
C VAL A 34 18.57 -0.40 -0.78
N GLU A 35 19.57 -0.01 0.00
CA GLU A 35 19.80 -0.56 1.33
C GLU A 35 18.64 -0.27 2.28
N GLN A 36 18.17 0.97 2.32
CA GLN A 36 16.99 1.34 3.12
C GLN A 36 15.73 0.58 2.67
N ALA A 37 15.51 0.44 1.37
CA ALA A 37 14.36 -0.31 0.85
C ALA A 37 14.41 -1.79 1.27
N LEU A 38 15.59 -2.42 1.25
CA LEU A 38 15.76 -3.80 1.71
C LEU A 38 15.53 -3.94 3.21
N LEU A 39 16.06 -3.03 4.02
CA LEU A 39 15.86 -3.03 5.48
C LEU A 39 14.38 -2.86 5.82
N TYR A 40 13.71 -1.85 5.26
CA TYR A 40 12.29 -1.62 5.48
C TYR A 40 11.43 -2.80 5.01
N PHE A 41 11.79 -3.42 3.89
CA PHE A 41 11.07 -4.58 3.40
C PHE A 41 11.19 -5.79 4.34
N MET A 42 12.37 -6.04 4.90
CA MET A 42 12.59 -7.13 5.87
C MET A 42 11.95 -6.85 7.22
N GLU A 43 12.00 -5.60 7.70
CA GLU A 43 11.39 -5.17 8.96
C GLU A 43 9.86 -5.23 8.88
N ALA A 44 9.27 -4.73 7.79
CA ALA A 44 7.83 -4.82 7.55
C ALA A 44 7.32 -6.27 7.52
N ARG A 45 8.16 -7.24 7.12
CA ARG A 45 7.85 -8.67 7.17
C ARG A 45 8.01 -9.33 8.54
N ARG A 46 8.78 -8.72 9.45
CA ARG A 46 8.93 -9.23 10.82
C ARG A 46 7.79 -8.76 11.73
N ASP A 47 7.33 -7.53 11.50
CA ASP A 47 6.34 -6.88 12.37
C ASP A 47 4.89 -7.16 11.96
N LEU A 48 4.66 -7.58 10.70
CA LEU A 48 3.32 -7.80 10.17
C LEU A 48 3.17 -9.24 9.66
N PRO A 49 2.05 -9.90 9.95
CA PRO A 49 1.76 -11.21 9.36
C PRO A 49 1.60 -11.06 7.83
N ASP A 50 1.95 -12.10 7.07
CA ASP A 50 2.11 -12.06 5.59
C ASP A 50 0.89 -11.44 4.86
N GLU A 51 -0.30 -11.54 5.45
CA GLU A 51 -1.55 -10.99 4.91
C GLU A 51 -1.59 -9.45 4.88
N ALA A 52 -0.74 -8.75 5.66
CA ALA A 52 -0.70 -7.29 5.69
C ALA A 52 -0.02 -6.67 4.45
N LEU A 53 0.74 -7.46 3.70
CA LEU A 53 1.46 -7.03 2.49
C LEU A 53 0.69 -7.33 1.20
N ILE A 54 -0.43 -8.02 1.29
CA ILE A 54 -1.35 -8.27 0.17
C ILE A 54 -2.47 -7.23 0.28
N PRO A 55 -2.67 -6.33 -0.71
CA PRO A 55 -3.83 -5.46 -0.71
C PRO A 55 -5.09 -6.31 -0.56
N ALA A 56 -5.96 -5.98 0.41
CA ALA A 56 -7.22 -6.68 0.58
C ALA A 56 -8.01 -6.60 -0.74
N ARG A 57 -8.19 -7.74 -1.41
CA ARG A 57 -8.98 -7.86 -2.63
C ARG A 57 -10.33 -8.48 -2.27
N MET A 58 -11.41 -7.77 -2.56
CA MET A 58 -12.76 -8.34 -2.55
C MET A 58 -13.11 -8.75 -3.98
N VAL A 59 -13.26 -10.06 -4.21
CA VAL A 59 -13.76 -10.61 -5.48
C VAL A 59 -15.26 -10.81 -5.33
N LEU A 60 -16.03 -10.22 -6.24
CA LEU A 60 -17.48 -10.29 -6.26
C LEU A 60 -17.93 -11.09 -7.48
N ASP A 61 -19.03 -11.85 -7.34
CA ASP A 61 -19.77 -12.32 -8.51
C ASP A 61 -20.44 -11.12 -9.23
N ASP A 62 -20.77 -11.30 -10.51
CA ASP A 62 -21.31 -10.23 -11.36
C ASP A 62 -22.54 -9.57 -10.72
N LYS A 63 -23.44 -10.36 -10.14
CA LYS A 63 -24.66 -9.86 -9.51
C LYS A 63 -24.37 -9.04 -8.25
N ALA A 64 -23.36 -9.41 -7.47
CA ALA A 64 -22.90 -8.66 -6.31
C ALA A 64 -22.17 -7.38 -6.72
N PHE A 65 -21.37 -7.44 -7.78
CA PHE A 65 -20.69 -6.29 -8.36
C PHE A 65 -21.69 -5.23 -8.84
N ASP A 66 -22.70 -5.62 -9.62
CA ASP A 66 -23.74 -4.70 -10.12
C ASP A 66 -24.48 -3.99 -8.98
N ARG A 67 -24.77 -4.70 -7.90
CA ARG A 67 -25.40 -4.10 -6.70
C ARG A 67 -24.50 -3.04 -6.06
N VAL A 68 -23.19 -3.30 -5.98
CA VAL A 68 -22.24 -2.35 -5.39
C VAL A 68 -22.12 -1.11 -6.29
N VAL A 69 -22.01 -1.29 -7.61
CA VAL A 69 -21.95 -0.18 -8.57
C VAL A 69 -23.20 0.71 -8.44
N ALA A 70 -24.39 0.13 -8.43
CA ALA A 70 -25.63 0.89 -8.29
C ALA A 70 -25.68 1.72 -6.99
N LEU A 71 -25.18 1.16 -5.88
CA LEU A 71 -25.10 1.87 -4.59
C LEU A 71 -24.06 2.99 -4.57
N LEU A 72 -22.99 2.89 -5.38
CA LEU A 72 -21.98 3.94 -5.52
C LEU A 72 -22.47 5.08 -6.41
N GLU A 73 -23.18 4.76 -7.50
CA GLU A 73 -23.76 5.75 -8.42
C GLU A 73 -24.96 6.48 -7.81
N THR A 74 -25.78 5.76 -7.04
CA THR A 74 -26.93 6.31 -6.32
C THR A 74 -26.85 5.97 -4.83
N PRO A 75 -26.08 6.74 -4.04
CA PRO A 75 -25.93 6.49 -2.62
C PRO A 75 -27.26 6.61 -1.87
N ALA A 76 -27.59 5.60 -1.07
CA ALA A 76 -28.73 5.67 -0.18
C ALA A 76 -28.48 6.66 0.97
N ALA A 77 -29.54 7.33 1.42
CA ALA A 77 -29.45 8.15 2.61
C ALA A 77 -29.10 7.27 3.84
N PRO A 78 -28.28 7.77 4.78
CA PRO A 78 -27.97 7.05 6.01
C PRO A 78 -29.25 6.66 6.76
N THR A 79 -29.33 5.42 7.22
CA THR A 79 -30.47 4.97 8.03
C THR A 79 -30.50 5.71 9.37
N GLY A 80 -31.68 5.78 10.00
CA GLY A 80 -31.81 6.36 11.34
C GLY A 80 -30.85 5.71 12.34
N ALA A 81 -30.77 4.37 12.33
CA ALA A 81 -29.86 3.61 13.18
C ALA A 81 -28.38 3.97 12.94
N LEU A 82 -27.96 4.17 11.69
CA LEU A 82 -26.58 4.59 11.39
C LEU A 82 -26.30 6.01 11.90
N ARG A 83 -27.27 6.93 11.79
CA ARG A 83 -27.12 8.30 12.32
C ARG A 83 -27.01 8.30 13.85
N GLU A 84 -27.85 7.53 14.53
CA GLU A 84 -27.79 7.38 16.00
C GLU A 84 -26.45 6.76 16.44
N LEU A 85 -25.97 5.74 15.73
CA LEU A 85 -24.65 5.15 15.99
C LEU A 85 -23.52 6.18 15.86
N LEU A 86 -23.54 7.00 14.80
CA LEU A 86 -22.49 7.98 14.50
C LEU A 86 -22.56 9.25 15.38
N ARG A 87 -23.70 9.55 16.00
CA ARG A 87 -23.83 10.65 16.98
C ARG A 87 -23.03 10.37 18.26
N GLY A 88 -22.71 9.10 18.55
CA GLY A 88 -22.07 8.69 19.79
C GLY A 88 -23.03 8.80 20.99
N LYS A 89 -22.69 8.14 22.11
CA LYS A 89 -23.33 8.45 23.39
C LYS A 89 -22.77 9.78 23.86
N GLU A 90 -23.63 10.77 24.12
CA GLU A 90 -23.24 11.92 24.95
C GLU A 90 -22.62 11.36 26.24
N ARG A 91 -21.36 11.73 26.51
CA ARG A 91 -20.67 11.39 27.75
C ARG A 91 -21.07 12.36 28.84
#